data_AF-A0A3B9NES6-F1
#
_entry.id   AF-A0A3B9NES6-F1
#
_cell.length_a   1.000
_cell.length_b   1.000
_cell.length_c   1.000
_cell.angle_alpha   90.00
_cell.angle_beta   90.00
_cell.angle_gamma   90.00
#
_symmetry.space_group_name_H-M   'P 1'
#
loop_
_entity.id
_entity.type
_entity.pdbx_description
1 polymer ?
#
loop_
_entity_poly.entity_id
_entity_poly.type
_entity_poly.pdbx_seq_one_letter_code
_entity_poly.pdbx_strand_id
1 'polypeptide(L)'
;MRNKILTLLLLLTTLISYGQKKMEQTFFTWDNFVGGFAKEMISVEDVFNSMVKSGLKDNCLTKMDFTFISDKSENLQKLGESIKVHYPYTVQEVKKYGKLWELNGETNEIPMTADNLLFWGLDMYKRGFEFDAKHDAYGGPFDPKEQKFPVIDSTKAHYYFDKGLAECVNISWEYSFDYLS
;
A
#
# COMPACT_ATOMS: atom_id res chain seq x y z
N MET A 1 -17.05 46.73 3.86
CA MET A 1 -15.91 45.84 4.19
C MET A 1 -16.31 44.68 5.09
N ARG A 2 -17.04 44.93 6.20
CA ARG A 2 -17.54 43.89 7.13
C ARG A 2 -18.27 42.71 6.46
N ASN A 3 -19.18 42.97 5.52
CA ASN A 3 -19.94 41.92 4.86
C ASN A 3 -19.09 41.03 3.94
N LYS A 4 -18.05 41.58 3.28
CA LYS A 4 -17.15 40.79 2.42
C LYS A 4 -16.23 39.88 3.23
N ILE A 5 -15.81 40.32 4.42
CA ILE A 5 -15.02 39.53 5.36
C ILE A 5 -15.85 38.35 5.92
N LEU A 6 -17.13 38.60 6.25
CA LEU A 6 -18.05 37.54 6.67
C LEU A 6 -18.29 36.48 5.60
N THR A 7 -18.44 36.86 4.32
CA THR A 7 -18.61 35.91 3.22
C THR A 7 -17.35 35.06 3.00
N LEU A 8 -16.16 35.66 3.14
CA LEU A 8 -14.89 34.95 3.00
C LEU A 8 -14.67 33.94 4.14
N LEU A 9 -15.01 34.32 5.38
CA LEU A 9 -14.97 33.42 6.54
C LEU A 9 -15.92 32.23 6.40
N LEU A 10 -17.14 32.46 5.90
CA LEU A 10 -18.10 31.38 5.63
C LEU A 10 -17.58 30.40 4.55
N LEU A 11 -17.01 30.91 3.46
CA LEU A 11 -16.39 30.08 2.41
C LEU A 11 -15.20 29.25 2.92
N LEU A 12 -14.34 29.86 3.76
CA LEU A 12 -13.24 29.15 4.42
C LEU A 12 -13.74 28.03 5.33
N THR A 13 -14.77 28.26 6.13
CA THR A 13 -15.33 27.21 7.00
C THR A 13 -15.99 26.07 6.22
N THR A 14 -16.62 26.35 5.07
CA THR A 14 -17.16 25.29 4.21
C THR A 14 -16.07 24.47 3.52
N LEU A 15 -14.93 25.07 3.17
CA LEU A 15 -13.80 24.36 2.56
C LEU A 15 -13.07 23.48 3.59
N ILE A 16 -12.90 23.97 4.83
CA ILE A 16 -12.31 23.18 5.93
C ILE A 16 -13.22 22.01 6.30
N SER A 17 -14.54 22.21 6.34
CA SER A 17 -15.53 21.15 6.57
C SER A 17 -15.58 20.11 5.44
N TYR A 18 -15.25 20.49 4.20
CA TYR A 18 -15.16 19.54 3.08
C TYR A 18 -13.85 18.74 3.12
N GLY A 19 -12.76 19.35 3.59
CA GLY A 19 -11.44 18.71 3.74
C GLY A 19 -11.35 17.70 4.89
N GLN A 20 -12.18 17.84 5.93
CA GLN A 20 -12.14 16.98 7.12
C GLN A 20 -13.26 15.95 7.22
N LYS A 21 -13.95 15.61 6.12
CA LYS A 21 -14.85 14.45 6.13
C LYS A 21 -14.00 13.18 6.14
N LYS A 22 -13.47 12.84 7.31
CA LYS A 22 -12.89 11.53 7.62
C LYS A 22 -13.96 10.52 7.19
N MET A 23 -13.75 9.80 6.08
CA MET A 23 -14.69 8.76 5.67
C MET A 23 -14.73 7.78 6.83
N GLU A 24 -15.89 7.67 7.45
CA GLU A 24 -16.12 6.66 8.46
C GLU A 24 -16.00 5.30 7.76
N GLN A 25 -14.98 4.52 8.12
CA GLN A 25 -14.75 3.20 7.55
C GLN A 25 -15.90 2.29 7.96
N THR A 26 -16.70 1.84 6.98
CA THR A 26 -17.90 1.05 7.22
C THR A 26 -17.72 -0.43 6.87
N PHE A 27 -16.78 -0.73 5.98
CA PHE A 27 -16.48 -2.07 5.52
C PHE A 27 -15.29 -2.67 6.29
N PHE A 28 -14.18 -1.94 6.33
CA PHE A 28 -12.97 -2.34 7.05
C PHE A 28 -12.65 -1.33 8.16
N THR A 29 -13.34 -1.50 9.29
CA THR A 29 -13.32 -0.57 10.42
C THR A 29 -11.96 -0.50 11.13
N TRP A 30 -11.78 0.51 11.97
CA TRP A 30 -10.63 0.63 12.85
C TRP A 30 -10.42 -0.60 13.75
N ASP A 31 -11.50 -1.16 14.28
CA ASP A 31 -11.43 -2.36 15.11
C ASP A 31 -10.98 -3.59 14.31
N ASN A 32 -11.41 -3.70 13.04
CA ASN A 32 -10.92 -4.74 12.13
C ASN A 32 -9.42 -4.57 11.86
N PHE A 33 -8.97 -3.34 11.62
CA PHE A 33 -7.57 -3.02 11.35
C PHE A 33 -6.66 -3.31 12.56
N VAL A 34 -6.96 -2.74 13.73
CA VAL A 34 -6.14 -2.93 14.93
C VAL A 34 -6.22 -4.38 15.43
N GLY A 35 -7.41 -4.98 15.44
CA GLY A 35 -7.61 -6.36 15.87
C GLY A 35 -7.02 -7.40 14.92
N GLY A 36 -6.79 -7.02 13.65
CA GLY A 36 -6.18 -7.88 12.63
C GLY A 36 -4.67 -7.68 12.46
N PHE A 37 -4.09 -6.57 12.94
CA PHE A 37 -2.69 -6.22 12.68
C PHE A 37 -1.67 -7.33 13.03
N ALA A 38 -1.78 -7.91 14.23
CA ALA A 38 -0.89 -9.00 14.63
C ALA A 38 -1.08 -10.28 13.80
N LYS A 39 -2.32 -10.53 13.34
CA LYS A 39 -2.61 -11.65 12.45
C LYS A 39 -2.00 -11.41 11.08
N GLU A 40 -2.05 -10.17 10.58
CA GLU A 40 -1.43 -9.81 9.32
C GLU A 40 0.08 -10.05 9.34
N MET A 41 0.78 -9.65 10.41
CA MET A 41 2.21 -9.94 10.57
C MET A 41 2.51 -11.44 10.46
N ILE A 42 1.71 -12.27 11.12
CA ILE A 42 1.86 -13.74 11.08
C ILE A 42 1.54 -14.28 9.67
N SER A 43 0.47 -13.80 9.03
CA SER A 43 0.11 -14.19 7.67
C SER A 43 1.23 -13.90 6.68
N VAL A 44 1.87 -12.73 6.79
CA VAL A 44 2.99 -12.37 5.92
C VAL A 44 4.17 -13.31 6.14
N GLU A 45 4.50 -13.60 7.40
CA GLU A 45 5.56 -14.55 7.76
C GLU A 45 5.25 -15.96 7.22
N ASP A 46 4.01 -16.42 7.31
CA ASP A 46 3.56 -17.71 6.78
C ASP A 46 3.68 -17.78 5.25
N VAL A 47 3.33 -16.69 4.55
CA VAL A 47 3.52 -16.58 3.10
C VAL A 47 5.00 -16.67 2.74
N PHE A 48 5.88 -15.91 3.42
CA PHE A 48 7.32 -15.97 3.17
C PHE A 48 7.87 -17.39 3.42
N ASN A 49 7.49 -18.00 4.55
CA ASN A 49 7.90 -19.36 4.89
C ASN A 49 7.43 -20.39 3.86
N SER A 50 6.22 -20.21 3.31
CA SER A 50 5.71 -21.03 2.22
C SER A 50 6.52 -20.87 0.93
N MET A 51 6.90 -19.63 0.59
CA MET A 51 7.77 -19.34 -0.56
C MET A 51 9.15 -19.99 -0.38
N VAL A 52 9.78 -19.85 0.79
CA VAL A 52 11.06 -20.50 1.13
C VAL A 52 10.97 -22.02 1.02
N LYS A 53 9.92 -22.64 1.58
CA LYS A 53 9.67 -24.08 1.45
C LYS A 53 9.49 -24.53 0.00
N SER A 54 8.96 -23.65 -0.84
CA SER A 54 8.79 -23.88 -2.27
C SER A 54 10.07 -23.66 -3.09
N GLY A 55 11.17 -23.25 -2.45
CA GLY A 55 12.50 -23.11 -3.06
C GLY A 55 12.93 -21.67 -3.35
N LEU A 56 12.26 -20.67 -2.78
CA LEU A 56 12.67 -19.27 -2.90
C LEU A 56 14.07 -19.09 -2.29
N LYS A 57 14.98 -18.48 -3.05
CA LYS A 57 16.32 -18.14 -2.59
C LYS A 57 16.30 -16.72 -2.01
N ASP A 58 17.10 -16.53 -0.98
CA ASP A 58 17.25 -15.23 -0.33
C ASP A 58 17.63 -14.14 -1.34
N ASN A 59 17.00 -12.96 -1.20
CA ASN A 59 17.19 -11.79 -2.06
C ASN A 59 16.88 -12.00 -3.54
N CYS A 60 16.18 -13.07 -3.94
CA CYS A 60 15.76 -13.17 -5.33
C CYS A 60 14.74 -12.08 -5.68
N LEU A 61 14.79 -11.58 -6.91
CA LEU A 61 13.80 -10.66 -7.43
C LEU A 61 12.52 -11.43 -7.76
N THR A 62 11.42 -11.03 -7.14
CA THR A 62 10.10 -11.60 -7.40
C THR A 62 9.03 -10.52 -7.41
N LYS A 63 7.87 -10.86 -7.93
CA LYS A 63 6.69 -9.99 -7.89
C LYS A 63 5.70 -10.55 -6.89
N MET A 64 4.91 -9.66 -6.30
CA MET A 64 3.78 -10.03 -5.46
C MET A 64 2.49 -9.68 -6.17
N ASP A 65 1.58 -10.65 -6.31
CA ASP A 65 0.18 -10.37 -6.61
C ASP A 65 -0.57 -10.00 -5.33
N PHE A 66 -1.55 -9.12 -5.46
CA PHE A 66 -2.38 -8.66 -4.35
C PHE A 66 -3.84 -8.51 -4.78
N THR A 67 -4.73 -8.74 -3.81
CA THR A 67 -6.17 -8.60 -3.96
C THR A 67 -6.75 -7.79 -2.81
N PHE A 68 -7.50 -6.75 -3.14
CA PHE A 68 -8.32 -5.99 -2.20
C PHE A 68 -9.80 -6.22 -2.48
N ILE A 69 -10.59 -6.24 -1.41
CA ILE A 69 -12.05 -6.30 -1.49
C ILE A 69 -12.71 -5.15 -0.75
N SER A 70 -13.89 -4.74 -1.21
CA SER A 70 -14.75 -3.75 -0.54
C SER A 70 -16.21 -3.99 -0.90
N ASP A 71 -17.13 -3.47 -0.09
CA ASP A 71 -18.57 -3.46 -0.40
C ASP A 71 -18.95 -2.37 -1.42
N LYS A 72 -18.05 -1.42 -1.68
CA LYS A 72 -18.23 -0.30 -2.62
C LYS A 72 -17.12 -0.28 -3.68
N SER A 73 -17.50 -0.15 -4.95
CA SER A 73 -16.55 -0.02 -6.06
C SER A 73 -15.68 1.23 -5.94
N GLU A 74 -16.25 2.33 -5.44
CA GLU A 74 -15.61 3.64 -5.37
C GLU A 74 -14.40 3.63 -4.43
N ASN A 75 -14.47 2.82 -3.36
CA ASN A 75 -13.37 2.61 -2.42
C ASN A 75 -12.15 2.00 -3.13
N LEU A 76 -12.39 0.95 -3.93
CA LEU A 76 -11.35 0.25 -4.67
C LEU A 76 -10.81 1.06 -5.85
N GLN A 77 -11.63 1.88 -6.50
CA GLN A 77 -11.17 2.78 -7.56
C GLN A 77 -10.17 3.80 -7.00
N LYS A 78 -10.51 4.45 -5.88
CA LYS A 78 -9.62 5.40 -5.20
C LYS A 78 -8.34 4.74 -4.69
N LEU A 79 -8.46 3.54 -4.11
CA LEU A 79 -7.29 2.76 -3.69
C LEU A 79 -6.38 2.44 -4.90
N GLY A 80 -6.94 1.99 -6.00
CA GLY A 80 -6.19 1.67 -7.21
C GLY A 80 -5.49 2.88 -7.83
N GLU A 81 -6.13 4.05 -7.82
CA GLU A 81 -5.49 5.32 -8.21
C GLU A 81 -4.35 5.69 -7.28
N SER A 82 -4.56 5.61 -5.96
CA SER A 82 -3.52 5.87 -4.97
C SER A 82 -2.32 4.94 -5.14
N ILE A 83 -2.54 3.64 -5.36
CA ILE A 83 -1.46 2.68 -5.60
C ILE A 83 -0.66 3.06 -6.85
N LYS A 84 -1.32 3.42 -7.96
CA LYS A 84 -0.63 3.82 -9.21
C LYS A 84 0.20 5.09 -9.06
N VAL A 85 -0.21 6.00 -8.16
CA VAL A 85 0.51 7.26 -7.92
C VAL A 85 1.78 7.03 -7.10
N HIS A 86 1.72 6.18 -6.07
CA HIS A 86 2.81 6.03 -5.11
C HIS A 86 3.76 4.86 -5.43
N TYR A 87 3.28 3.88 -6.20
CA TYR A 87 4.04 2.68 -6.49
C TYR A 87 4.07 2.39 -7.99
N PRO A 88 5.20 1.87 -8.53
CA PRO A 88 5.30 1.44 -9.92
C PRO A 88 4.62 0.06 -10.13
N TYR A 89 3.39 -0.10 -9.63
CA TYR A 89 2.64 -1.35 -9.64
C TYR A 89 1.67 -1.40 -10.81
N THR A 90 1.35 -2.62 -11.25
CA THR A 90 0.26 -2.84 -12.18
C THR A 90 -1.02 -3.07 -11.40
N VAL A 91 -2.06 -2.30 -11.69
CA VAL A 91 -3.37 -2.41 -11.03
C VAL A 91 -4.43 -2.65 -12.10
N GLN A 92 -5.18 -3.74 -11.94
CA GLN A 92 -6.24 -4.15 -12.84
C GLN A 92 -7.53 -3.35 -12.63
N GLU A 93 -8.51 -3.56 -13.51
CA GLU A 93 -9.84 -2.98 -13.37
C GLU A 93 -10.59 -3.57 -12.17
N VAL A 94 -11.36 -2.73 -11.46
CA VAL A 94 -12.25 -3.15 -10.37
C VAL A 94 -13.38 -4.02 -10.93
N LYS A 95 -13.54 -5.22 -10.39
CA LYS A 95 -14.56 -6.19 -10.84
C LYS A 95 -15.52 -6.55 -9.73
N LYS A 96 -16.75 -6.85 -10.08
CA LYS A 96 -17.74 -7.35 -9.12
C LYS A 96 -17.52 -8.83 -8.86
N TYR A 97 -17.42 -9.22 -7.59
CA TYR A 97 -17.27 -10.59 -7.14
C TYR A 97 -18.35 -10.92 -6.08
N GLY A 98 -19.41 -11.61 -6.52
CA GLY A 98 -20.57 -11.90 -5.68
C GLY A 98 -21.25 -10.61 -5.17
N LYS A 99 -21.23 -10.40 -3.85
CA LYS A 99 -21.76 -9.20 -3.19
C LYS A 99 -20.73 -8.09 -3.00
N LEU A 100 -19.46 -8.36 -3.30
CA LEU A 100 -18.34 -7.47 -3.09
C LEU A 100 -17.76 -7.01 -4.43
N TRP A 101 -16.82 -6.10 -4.34
CA TRP A 101 -15.95 -5.68 -5.42
C TRP A 101 -14.52 -6.13 -5.11
N GLU A 102 -13.73 -6.31 -6.16
CA GLU A 102 -12.37 -6.81 -6.10
C GLU A 102 -11.45 -5.94 -6.96
N LEU A 103 -10.27 -5.64 -6.42
CA LEU A 103 -9.17 -4.98 -7.10
C LEU A 103 -7.95 -5.88 -7.02
N ASN A 104 -7.42 -6.27 -8.16
CA ASN A 104 -6.19 -7.06 -8.25
C ASN A 104 -5.04 -6.22 -8.77
N GLY A 105 -3.83 -6.57 -8.39
CA GLY A 105 -2.63 -5.98 -8.96
C GLY A 105 -1.40 -6.82 -8.74
N GLU A 106 -0.28 -6.31 -9.22
CA GLU A 106 1.02 -6.94 -9.13
C GLU A 106 2.09 -5.86 -8.90
N THR A 107 3.04 -6.14 -8.02
CA THR A 107 4.20 -5.28 -7.82
C THR A 107 5.15 -5.33 -9.02
N ASN A 108 6.08 -4.38 -9.11
CA ASN A 108 7.31 -4.61 -9.85
C ASN A 108 8.14 -5.72 -9.17
N GLU A 109 9.21 -6.18 -9.84
CA GLU A 109 10.17 -7.09 -9.20
C GLU A 109 10.82 -6.38 -8.00
N ILE A 110 10.72 -6.99 -6.82
CA ILE A 110 11.32 -6.56 -5.56
C ILE A 110 12.23 -7.65 -5.00
N PRO A 111 13.33 -7.30 -4.30
CA PRO A 111 14.17 -8.28 -3.63
C PRO A 111 13.40 -8.91 -2.47
N MET A 112 13.23 -10.23 -2.52
CA MET A 112 12.43 -10.95 -1.54
C MET A 112 13.25 -11.36 -0.33
N THR A 113 12.91 -10.75 0.81
CA THR A 113 13.39 -11.09 2.15
C THR A 113 12.19 -11.10 3.09
N ALA A 114 12.33 -11.72 4.27
CA ALA A 114 11.27 -11.73 5.27
C ALA A 114 10.83 -10.30 5.63
N ASP A 115 11.82 -9.42 5.86
CA ASP A 115 11.56 -8.02 6.24
C ASP A 115 10.90 -7.22 5.13
N ASN A 116 11.38 -7.35 3.89
CA ASN A 116 10.79 -6.63 2.75
C ASN A 116 9.34 -7.04 2.54
N LEU A 117 9.04 -8.35 2.66
CA LEU A 117 7.66 -8.82 2.54
C LEU A 117 6.81 -8.34 3.71
N LEU A 118 7.33 -8.37 4.94
CA LEU A 118 6.63 -7.87 6.12
C LEU A 118 6.25 -6.40 5.98
N PHE A 119 7.22 -5.54 5.64
CA PHE A 119 6.94 -4.11 5.47
C PHE A 119 5.97 -3.85 4.32
N TRP A 120 6.12 -4.55 3.21
CA TRP A 120 5.18 -4.45 2.09
C TRP A 120 3.76 -4.88 2.49
N GLY A 121 3.60 -6.03 3.15
CA GLY A 121 2.31 -6.55 3.57
C GLY A 121 1.60 -5.62 4.55
N LEU A 122 2.32 -5.05 5.52
CA LEU A 122 1.79 -4.08 6.48
C LEU A 122 1.42 -2.75 5.82
N ASP A 123 2.21 -2.28 4.85
CA ASP A 123 1.88 -1.08 4.08
C ASP A 123 0.61 -1.31 3.26
N MET A 124 0.50 -2.41 2.52
CA MET A 124 -0.71 -2.76 1.76
C MET A 124 -1.94 -2.92 2.67
N TYR A 125 -1.78 -3.53 3.84
CA TYR A 125 -2.85 -3.64 4.84
C TYR A 125 -3.34 -2.26 5.33
N LYS A 126 -2.41 -1.33 5.61
CA LYS A 126 -2.71 0.06 5.96
C LYS A 126 -3.40 0.80 4.81
N ARG A 127 -2.90 0.65 3.57
CA ARG A 127 -3.54 1.23 2.38
C ARG A 127 -4.98 0.74 2.22
N GLY A 128 -5.23 -0.55 2.41
CA GLY A 128 -6.60 -1.08 2.42
C GLY A 128 -7.49 -0.31 3.41
N PHE A 129 -7.05 -0.17 4.66
CA PHE A 129 -7.78 0.55 5.69
C PHE A 129 -8.04 2.02 5.35
N GLU A 130 -7.06 2.75 4.82
CA GLU A 130 -7.20 4.16 4.42
C GLU A 130 -8.34 4.38 3.41
N PHE A 131 -8.62 3.37 2.58
CA PHE A 131 -9.62 3.43 1.53
C PHE A 131 -10.86 2.56 1.81
N ASP A 132 -11.09 2.15 3.08
CA ASP A 132 -12.23 1.31 3.49
C ASP A 132 -12.33 0.00 2.67
N ALA A 133 -11.18 -0.66 2.50
CA ALA A 133 -10.99 -1.92 1.80
C ALA A 133 -10.17 -2.90 2.66
N LYS A 134 -10.37 -4.20 2.44
CA LYS A 134 -9.61 -5.26 3.10
C LYS A 134 -8.57 -5.81 2.13
N HIS A 135 -7.31 -5.91 2.57
CA HIS A 135 -6.29 -6.71 1.91
C HIS A 135 -6.65 -8.19 2.09
N ASP A 136 -7.14 -8.83 1.04
CA ASP A 136 -7.80 -10.14 1.15
C ASP A 136 -6.86 -11.31 0.87
N ALA A 137 -6.01 -11.16 -0.15
CA ALA A 137 -5.06 -12.18 -0.55
C ALA A 137 -3.82 -11.55 -1.19
N TYR A 138 -2.70 -12.24 -1.06
CA TYR A 138 -1.46 -11.93 -1.77
C TYR A 138 -0.58 -13.18 -1.87
N GLY A 139 0.28 -13.19 -2.89
CA GLY A 139 1.18 -14.28 -3.18
C GLY A 139 2.35 -13.82 -4.04
N GLY A 140 3.36 -14.67 -4.18
CA GLY A 140 4.52 -14.36 -5.02
C GLY A 140 4.79 -15.52 -5.96
N PRO A 141 4.26 -15.52 -7.20
CA PRO A 141 4.60 -16.55 -8.16
C PRO A 141 6.10 -16.45 -8.49
N PHE A 142 6.86 -17.51 -8.22
CA PHE A 142 8.27 -17.62 -8.61
C PHE A 142 8.54 -18.99 -9.22
N ASP A 143 9.49 -19.04 -10.15
CA ASP A 143 10.04 -20.31 -10.64
C ASP A 143 11.29 -20.66 -9.82
N PRO A 144 11.29 -21.74 -9.03
CA PRO A 144 12.46 -22.15 -8.24
C PRO A 144 13.70 -22.40 -9.09
N LYS A 145 13.53 -22.72 -10.39
CA LYS A 145 14.61 -23.03 -11.34
C LYS A 145 15.18 -21.78 -12.01
N GLU A 146 14.38 -20.73 -12.18
CA GLU A 146 14.72 -19.52 -12.95
C GLU A 146 14.61 -18.24 -12.11
N GLN A 147 15.30 -18.22 -10.96
CA GLN A 147 15.31 -17.09 -10.06
C GLN A 147 16.32 -16.02 -10.51
N LYS A 148 15.89 -14.76 -10.52
CA LYS A 148 16.73 -13.59 -10.79
C LYS A 148 17.22 -12.98 -9.48
N PHE A 149 18.37 -12.31 -9.50
CA PHE A 149 18.93 -11.64 -8.34
C PHE A 149 19.30 -10.20 -8.69
N PRO A 150 19.26 -9.27 -7.71
CA PRO A 150 19.81 -7.95 -7.89
C PRO A 150 21.28 -8.05 -8.30
N VAL A 151 21.68 -7.29 -9.32
CA VAL A 151 23.09 -7.14 -9.67
C VAL A 151 23.69 -6.16 -8.66
N ILE A 152 24.37 -6.69 -7.64
CA ILE A 152 25.09 -5.88 -6.66
C ILE A 152 26.46 -5.54 -7.25
N ASP A 153 26.55 -4.38 -7.88
CA ASP A 153 27.81 -3.81 -8.31
C ASP A 153 28.45 -3.05 -7.15
N SER A 154 29.52 -3.61 -6.56
CA SER A 154 30.21 -3.01 -5.42
C SER A 154 30.78 -1.61 -5.73
N THR A 155 31.00 -1.28 -7.01
CA THR A 155 31.46 0.06 -7.40
C THR A 155 30.36 1.12 -7.29
N LYS A 156 29.09 0.69 -7.16
CA LYS A 156 27.91 1.56 -7.03
C LYS A 156 27.39 1.64 -5.60
N ALA A 157 28.14 1.18 -4.60
CA ALA A 157 27.72 1.24 -3.20
C ALA A 157 27.29 2.65 -2.77
N HIS A 158 28.07 3.68 -3.13
CA HIS A 158 27.72 5.08 -2.86
C HIS A 158 26.44 5.53 -3.58
N TYR A 159 26.27 5.13 -4.85
CA TYR A 159 25.05 5.43 -5.60
C TYR A 159 23.80 4.85 -4.94
N TYR A 160 23.86 3.59 -4.49
CA TYR A 160 22.72 2.96 -3.80
C TYR A 160 22.47 3.56 -2.41
N PHE A 161 23.53 3.96 -1.69
CA PHE A 161 23.39 4.68 -0.42
C PHE A 161 22.70 6.03 -0.59
N ASP A 162 23.15 6.84 -1.55
CA ASP A 162 22.56 8.16 -1.83
C ASP A 162 21.11 8.04 -2.32
N LYS A 163 20.82 7.02 -3.14
CA LYS A 163 19.45 6.72 -3.58
C LYS A 163 18.55 6.35 -2.40
N GLY A 164 19.03 5.50 -1.48
CA GLY A 164 18.29 5.14 -0.27
C GLY A 164 17.99 6.36 0.61
N LEU A 165 18.94 7.28 0.77
CA LEU A 165 18.72 8.53 1.50
C LEU A 165 17.66 9.40 0.82
N ALA A 166 17.71 9.55 -0.51
CA ALA A 166 16.73 10.36 -1.25
C ALA A 166 15.30 9.79 -1.12
N GLU A 167 15.15 8.46 -1.18
CA GLU A 167 13.86 7.79 -1.00
C GLU A 167 13.34 7.91 0.45
N CYS A 168 14.19 7.70 1.45
CA CYS A 168 13.82 7.88 2.87
C CYS A 168 13.44 9.33 3.23
N VAL A 169 14.15 10.31 2.68
CA VAL A 169 13.88 11.74 2.94
C VAL A 169 12.54 12.14 2.34
N ASN A 170 12.20 11.71 1.12
CA ASN A 170 10.91 11.97 0.51
C ASN A 170 9.74 11.39 1.34
N ILE A 171 9.91 10.19 1.90
CA ILE A 171 8.94 9.61 2.84
C ILE A 171 8.73 10.54 4.04
N SER A 172 9.79 11.11 4.63
CA SER A 172 9.67 11.98 5.82
C SER A 172 8.93 13.31 5.56
N TRP A 173 9.04 13.88 4.36
CA TRP A 173 8.38 15.14 3.99
C TRP A 173 6.89 14.95 3.67
N GLU A 174 6.51 13.78 3.16
CA GLU A 174 5.10 13.45 2.88
C GLU A 174 4.31 13.25 4.18
N TYR A 175 4.90 12.59 5.19
CA TYR A 175 4.28 12.41 6.52
C TYR A 175 4.21 13.70 7.37
N SER A 176 4.96 14.75 7.03
CA SER A 176 4.96 15.99 7.82
C SER A 176 3.94 17.03 7.33
N PHE A 177 3.38 16.89 6.12
CA PHE A 177 2.30 17.76 5.64
C PHE A 177 0.89 17.28 6.04
N ASP A 178 0.67 15.97 6.19
CA ASP A 178 -0.65 15.43 6.56
C ASP A 178 -1.03 15.63 8.04
N TYR A 179 -0.08 16.04 8.90
CA TYR A 179 -0.34 16.39 10.31
C TYR A 179 -0.47 17.90 10.56
N LEU A 180 -0.35 18.74 9.53
CA LEU A 180 -0.38 20.21 9.66
C LEU A 180 -1.44 20.91 8.78
N SER A 181 -2.39 20.19 8.19
CA SER A 181 -3.53 20.76 7.46
C SER A 181 -4.89 20.44 8.07
#